data_AF-A0A518V1S7-F1
#
_entry.id   AF-A0A518V1S7-F1
#
_cell.length_a   1.000
_cell.length_b   1.000
_cell.length_c   1.000
_cell.angle_alpha   90.00
_cell.angle_beta   90.00
_cell.angle_gamma   90.00
#
_symmetry.space_group_name_H-M   'P 1'
#
loop_
_entity.id
_entity.type
_entity.pdbx_description
1 polymer ?
#
loop_
_entity_poly.entity_id
_entity_poly.type
_entity_poly.pdbx_seq_one_letter_code
_entity_poly.pdbx_strand_id
1 'polypeptide(L)'
;MKKISLLFLVFCLCLVSGVPMASAASDSEKAGPVPNERVINVLKDNNIDFEIVDGSIKLNEPTSEVVSEANNLLNSESQLSAVAATSYPTSWVHMRAHDVTKSKKFTAATKTAFVATFTAWARNITISWKELVAVAAGGFSGYYFVTSDTEDLYTFIKYYYREVGPGKFDMNGYFIGDYEIKKGMRVTKNSNDSGGSYDTDIRESTIIDAFF
;
A
#
# COMPACT_ATOMS: atom_id res chain seq x y z
N MET A 1 -14.19 -32.70 -20.19
CA MET A 1 -13.92 -32.67 -18.72
C MET A 1 -12.62 -31.95 -18.34
N LYS A 2 -11.51 -32.09 -19.07
CA LYS A 2 -10.22 -31.42 -18.73
C LYS A 2 -10.23 -29.88 -18.73
N LYS A 3 -11.06 -29.23 -19.56
CA LYS A 3 -11.13 -27.75 -19.68
C LYS A 3 -11.91 -27.07 -18.53
N ILE A 4 -12.88 -27.78 -17.94
CA ILE A 4 -13.69 -27.25 -16.81
C ILE A 4 -12.88 -27.34 -15.51
N SER A 5 -12.07 -28.39 -15.34
CA SER A 5 -11.14 -28.51 -14.22
C SER A 5 -10.06 -27.42 -14.23
N LEU A 6 -9.64 -26.94 -15.41
CA LEU A 6 -8.66 -25.85 -15.52
C LEU A 6 -9.25 -24.50 -15.07
N LEU A 7 -10.48 -24.19 -15.49
CA LEU A 7 -11.21 -22.99 -15.06
C LEU A 7 -11.51 -22.99 -13.56
N PHE A 8 -11.83 -24.16 -12.99
CA PHE A 8 -12.08 -24.29 -11.56
C PHE A 8 -10.79 -24.21 -10.74
N LEU A 9 -9.66 -24.71 -11.27
CA LEU A 9 -8.34 -24.55 -10.65
C LEU A 9 -7.92 -23.08 -10.62
N VAL A 10 -8.17 -22.32 -11.70
CA VAL A 10 -7.95 -20.87 -11.75
C VAL A 10 -8.86 -20.15 -10.76
N PHE A 11 -10.15 -20.51 -10.68
CA PHE A 11 -11.12 -19.92 -9.73
C PHE A 11 -10.78 -20.23 -8.27
N CYS A 12 -10.31 -21.44 -7.95
CA CYS A 12 -9.85 -21.80 -6.62
C CYS A 12 -8.50 -21.16 -6.27
N LEU A 13 -7.57 -21.04 -7.22
CA LEU A 13 -6.36 -20.24 -7.03
C LEU A 13 -6.75 -18.80 -6.70
N CYS A 14 -7.69 -18.18 -7.42
CA CYS A 14 -8.21 -16.84 -7.13
C CYS A 14 -8.94 -16.74 -5.78
N LEU A 15 -9.61 -17.78 -5.30
CA LEU A 15 -10.30 -17.79 -3.99
C LEU A 15 -9.33 -17.98 -2.81
N VAL A 16 -8.27 -18.79 -2.98
CA VAL A 16 -7.19 -18.91 -1.98
C VAL A 16 -6.24 -17.70 -2.05
N SER A 17 -6.22 -17.00 -3.19
CA SER A 17 -5.62 -15.66 -3.33
C SER A 17 -6.38 -14.59 -2.54
N GLY A 18 -7.67 -14.82 -2.29
CA GLY A 18 -8.64 -13.79 -1.93
C GLY A 18 -8.48 -13.20 -0.53
N VAL A 19 -7.91 -13.92 0.44
CA VAL A 19 -7.63 -13.39 1.80
C VAL A 19 -6.52 -14.17 2.52
N PRO A 20 -5.37 -13.56 2.86
CA PRO A 20 -4.69 -12.48 2.18
C PRO A 20 -3.45 -13.04 1.46
N MET A 21 -3.44 -12.96 0.12
CA MET A 21 -2.18 -12.84 -0.62
C MET A 21 -1.31 -11.67 -0.13
N ALA A 22 -1.82 -10.77 0.71
CA ALA A 22 -1.03 -9.75 1.40
C ALA A 22 0.08 -10.32 2.30
N SER A 23 0.02 -11.59 2.71
CA SER A 23 1.09 -12.23 3.51
C SER A 23 2.16 -12.94 2.68
N ALA A 24 1.90 -13.26 1.41
CA ALA A 24 2.78 -14.07 0.56
C ALA A 24 3.32 -13.29 -0.65
N ALA A 25 2.80 -12.10 -0.93
CA ALA A 25 3.49 -11.11 -1.75
C ALA A 25 4.67 -10.55 -0.93
N SER A 26 5.80 -11.28 -0.93
CA SER A 26 7.09 -10.61 -0.85
C SER A 26 7.15 -9.73 -2.09
N ASP A 27 7.08 -8.42 -1.84
CA ASP A 27 6.94 -7.33 -2.81
C ASP A 27 5.50 -7.18 -3.32
N SER A 28 4.66 -6.55 -2.48
CA SER A 28 3.56 -5.73 -3.01
C SER A 28 4.16 -4.87 -4.12
N GLU A 29 3.63 -4.99 -5.34
CA GLU A 29 3.92 -4.08 -6.44
C GLU A 29 3.98 -2.67 -5.84
N LYS A 30 5.19 -2.09 -5.82
CA LYS A 30 5.49 -0.94 -4.97
C LYS A 30 4.55 0.17 -5.41
N ALA A 31 3.51 0.45 -4.62
CA ALA A 31 2.53 1.46 -4.98
C ALA A 31 3.31 2.76 -5.23
N GLY A 32 3.20 3.29 -6.43
CA GLY A 32 3.92 4.49 -6.83
C GLY A 32 3.38 5.72 -6.12
N PRO A 33 4.02 6.89 -6.31
CA PRO A 33 3.55 8.13 -5.74
C PRO A 33 2.09 8.42 -6.16
N VAL A 34 1.28 8.89 -5.23
CA VAL A 34 -0.12 9.25 -5.50
C VAL A 34 -0.18 10.73 -5.84
N PRO A 35 -0.73 11.12 -7.00
CA PRO A 35 -0.85 12.53 -7.33
C PRO A 35 -1.89 13.21 -6.44
N ASN A 36 -1.63 14.47 -6.10
CA ASN A 36 -2.47 15.21 -5.16
C ASN A 36 -3.81 15.62 -5.81
N GLU A 37 -4.91 15.06 -5.31
CA GLU A 37 -6.25 15.31 -5.86
C GLU A 37 -6.69 16.78 -5.72
N ARG A 38 -6.33 17.47 -4.64
CA ARG A 38 -6.65 18.89 -4.44
C ARG A 38 -6.02 19.73 -5.55
N VAL A 39 -4.72 19.53 -5.81
CA VAL A 39 -4.00 20.23 -6.88
C VAL A 39 -4.61 19.91 -8.25
N ILE A 40 -4.93 18.63 -8.52
CA ILE A 40 -5.59 18.22 -9.77
C ILE A 40 -6.91 18.97 -9.96
N ASN A 41 -7.72 19.09 -8.92
CA ASN A 41 -9.01 19.77 -9.00
C ASN A 41 -8.84 21.27 -9.26
N VAL A 42 -7.90 21.94 -8.57
CA VAL A 42 -7.58 23.35 -8.82
C VAL A 42 -7.17 23.59 -10.28
N LEU A 43 -6.30 22.73 -10.84
CA LEU A 43 -5.89 22.88 -12.24
C LEU A 43 -7.06 22.66 -13.22
N LYS A 44 -7.90 21.64 -12.99
CA LYS A 44 -9.07 21.35 -13.82
C LYS A 44 -10.09 22.49 -13.79
N ASP A 45 -10.41 22.98 -12.60
CA ASP A 45 -11.43 24.03 -12.40
C ASP A 45 -11.02 25.36 -13.04
N ASN A 46 -9.71 25.57 -13.24
CA ASN A 46 -9.15 26.77 -13.87
C ASN A 46 -8.66 26.54 -15.31
N ASN A 47 -8.99 25.39 -15.93
CA ASN A 47 -8.59 25.03 -17.30
C ASN A 47 -7.06 25.11 -17.56
N ILE A 48 -6.25 24.71 -16.59
CA ILE A 48 -4.79 24.62 -16.74
C ILE A 48 -4.43 23.21 -17.17
N ASP A 49 -3.73 23.07 -18.30
CA ASP A 49 -3.33 21.78 -18.86
C ASP A 49 -2.17 21.14 -18.08
N PHE A 50 -2.31 19.87 -17.74
CA PHE A 50 -1.31 19.10 -17.01
C PHE A 50 -1.30 17.62 -17.41
N GLU A 51 -0.22 16.94 -17.08
CA GLU A 51 -0.02 15.50 -17.18
C GLU A 51 0.46 14.93 -15.84
N ILE A 52 0.29 13.62 -15.65
CA ILE A 52 0.86 12.89 -14.51
C ILE A 52 2.05 12.07 -15.00
N VAL A 53 3.24 12.41 -14.51
CA VAL A 53 4.50 11.73 -14.83
C VAL A 53 5.04 11.11 -13.55
N ASP A 54 5.15 9.78 -13.52
CA ASP A 54 5.67 9.03 -12.36
C ASP A 54 4.97 9.37 -11.02
N GLY A 55 3.66 9.61 -11.07
CA GLY A 55 2.85 9.97 -9.91
C GLY A 55 2.96 11.43 -9.46
N SER A 56 3.79 12.24 -10.14
CA SER A 56 3.92 13.68 -9.94
C SER A 56 3.12 14.46 -10.98
N ILE A 57 2.56 15.61 -10.58
CA ILE A 57 1.81 16.50 -11.47
C ILE A 57 2.81 17.39 -12.21
N LYS A 58 2.65 17.49 -13.53
CA LYS A 58 3.48 18.33 -14.38
C LYS A 58 2.61 19.16 -15.32
N LEU A 59 2.88 20.46 -15.41
CA LEU A 59 2.22 21.36 -16.37
C LEU A 59 2.72 21.07 -17.79
N ASN A 60 1.80 21.03 -18.77
CA ASN A 60 2.16 20.71 -20.16
C ASN A 60 2.99 21.82 -20.82
N GLU A 61 2.63 23.08 -20.57
CA GLU A 61 3.32 24.27 -21.09
C GLU A 61 3.70 25.21 -19.94
N PRO A 62 4.84 24.99 -19.27
CA PRO A 62 5.23 25.77 -18.10
C PRO A 62 5.84 27.12 -18.50
N THR A 63 5.01 28.07 -18.94
CA THR A 63 5.44 29.47 -19.05
C THR A 63 5.47 30.11 -17.66
N SER A 64 6.23 31.20 -17.51
CA SER A 64 6.28 31.93 -16.23
C SER A 64 4.91 32.47 -15.81
N GLU A 65 4.05 32.85 -16.76
CA GLU A 65 2.67 33.25 -16.46
C GLU A 65 1.85 32.08 -15.91
N VAL A 66 1.86 30.91 -16.58
CA VAL A 66 1.08 29.74 -16.17
C VAL A 66 1.53 29.21 -14.81
N VAL A 67 2.85 29.12 -14.57
CA VAL A 67 3.40 28.70 -13.27
C VAL A 67 3.00 29.69 -12.17
N SER A 68 3.08 31.00 -12.43
CA SER A 68 2.66 32.01 -11.45
C SER A 68 1.16 31.96 -11.17
N GLU A 69 0.34 31.75 -12.19
CA GLU A 69 -1.11 31.62 -12.06
C GLU A 69 -1.48 30.41 -11.20
N ALA A 70 -0.93 29.23 -11.53
CA ALA A 70 -1.15 28.01 -10.75
C ALA A 70 -0.73 28.16 -9.28
N ASN A 71 0.44 28.77 -9.03
CA ASN A 71 0.92 29.03 -7.67
C ASN A 71 0.03 30.02 -6.90
N ASN A 72 -0.48 31.06 -7.57
CA ASN A 72 -1.39 32.01 -6.94
C ASN A 72 -2.74 31.36 -6.60
N LEU A 73 -3.26 30.49 -7.48
CA LEU A 73 -4.50 29.74 -7.24
C LEU A 73 -4.39 28.85 -5.99
N LEU A 74 -3.31 28.05 -5.90
CA LEU A 74 -3.04 27.18 -4.75
C LEU A 74 -2.91 27.97 -3.44
N ASN A 75 -2.22 29.11 -3.47
CA ASN A 75 -2.11 29.98 -2.31
C ASN A 75 -3.45 30.63 -1.95
N SER A 76 -4.25 31.03 -2.93
CA SER A 76 -5.54 31.68 -2.68
C SER A 76 -6.56 30.72 -2.05
N GLU A 77 -6.62 29.47 -2.51
CA GLU A 77 -7.47 28.43 -1.94
C GLU A 77 -7.15 28.20 -0.45
N SER A 78 -5.86 28.24 -0.10
CA SER A 78 -5.43 28.11 1.31
C SER A 78 -5.85 29.27 2.21
N GLN A 79 -6.16 30.44 1.64
CA GLN A 79 -6.47 31.66 2.37
C GLN A 79 -7.99 31.97 2.45
N LEU A 80 -8.82 31.35 1.60
CA LEU A 80 -10.15 31.89 1.25
C LEU A 80 -11.38 31.36 2.02
N SER A 81 -11.30 30.60 3.12
CA SER A 81 -12.55 30.23 3.80
C SER A 81 -12.47 29.95 5.30
N ALA A 82 -13.16 30.77 6.08
CA ALA A 82 -13.42 30.57 7.51
C ALA A 82 -14.44 29.45 7.83
N VAL A 83 -14.99 28.74 6.84
CA VAL A 83 -16.05 27.72 7.05
C VAL A 83 -15.73 26.35 6.43
N ALA A 84 -14.75 26.26 5.51
CA ALA A 84 -14.26 25.01 4.93
C ALA A 84 -12.73 25.04 4.69
N ALA A 85 -11.98 25.63 5.63
CA ALA A 85 -10.52 25.71 5.53
C ALA A 85 -9.90 24.31 5.49
N THR A 86 -9.06 24.05 4.50
CA THR A 86 -7.88 23.20 4.70
C THR A 86 -6.91 24.01 5.56
N SER A 87 -7.16 24.05 6.88
CA SER A 87 -6.17 24.60 7.81
C SER A 87 -4.97 23.69 7.79
N TYR A 88 -3.84 24.19 7.28
CA TYR A 88 -2.60 23.44 7.36
C TYR A 88 -2.09 23.41 8.81
N PRO A 89 -1.54 22.28 9.28
CA PRO A 89 -1.45 21.01 8.58
C PRO A 89 -2.81 20.29 8.52
N THR A 90 -3.10 19.62 7.40
CA THR A 90 -4.34 18.84 7.22
C THR A 90 -4.38 17.60 8.13
N SER A 91 -5.55 16.96 8.21
CA SER A 91 -5.69 15.70 8.93
C SER A 91 -4.92 14.58 8.22
N TRP A 92 -4.46 13.60 9.00
CA TRP A 92 -3.74 12.45 8.44
C TRP A 92 -4.65 11.60 7.55
N VAL A 93 -4.25 11.45 6.29
CA VAL A 93 -4.89 10.57 5.32
C VAL A 93 -4.14 9.24 5.26
N HIS A 94 -4.86 8.12 5.38
CA HIS A 94 -4.28 6.77 5.41
C HIS A 94 -3.95 6.25 4.01
N MET A 95 -2.67 5.94 3.77
CA MET A 95 -2.17 5.36 2.52
C MET A 95 -2.36 3.83 2.52
N ARG A 96 -3.61 3.37 2.47
CA ARG A 96 -3.97 1.94 2.58
C ARG A 96 -3.22 1.01 1.62
N ALA A 97 -2.89 1.49 0.43
CA ALA A 97 -2.16 0.72 -0.58
C ALA A 97 -0.73 0.32 -0.12
N HIS A 98 -0.20 0.97 0.91
CA HIS A 98 1.15 0.73 1.45
C HIS A 98 1.12 0.00 2.80
N ASP A 99 -0.04 -0.50 3.25
CA ASP A 99 -0.13 -1.24 4.50
C ASP A 99 0.64 -2.56 4.40
N VAL A 100 1.56 -2.77 5.33
CA VAL A 100 2.35 -4.00 5.44
C VAL A 100 1.90 -4.76 6.66
N THR A 101 1.57 -6.04 6.49
CA THR A 101 1.33 -6.97 7.59
C THR A 101 2.24 -8.19 7.41
N LYS A 102 3.07 -8.48 8.42
CA LYS A 102 4.02 -9.59 8.38
C LYS A 102 3.95 -10.38 9.69
N SER A 103 4.02 -11.70 9.62
CA SER A 103 4.34 -12.56 10.79
C SER A 103 5.38 -13.58 10.38
N LYS A 104 6.49 -13.65 11.12
CA LYS A 104 7.58 -14.59 10.83
C LYS A 104 7.10 -16.04 10.93
N LYS A 105 6.29 -16.35 11.95
CA LYS A 105 5.75 -17.69 12.17
C LYS A 105 4.74 -18.08 11.11
N PHE A 106 3.81 -17.18 10.80
CA PHE A 106 2.80 -17.39 9.76
C PHE A 106 3.44 -17.59 8.38
N THR A 107 4.40 -16.73 7.99
CA THR A 107 5.11 -16.87 6.71
C THR A 107 5.86 -18.20 6.61
N ALA A 108 6.53 -18.64 7.68
CA ALA A 108 7.24 -19.91 7.68
C ALA A 108 6.30 -21.13 7.62
N ALA A 109 5.15 -21.06 8.31
CA ALA A 109 4.10 -22.08 8.21
C ALA A 109 3.53 -22.19 6.80
N THR A 110 3.25 -21.05 6.15
CA THR A 110 2.78 -21.00 4.75
C THR A 110 3.80 -21.57 3.78
N LYS A 111 5.10 -21.26 3.94
CA LYS A 111 6.17 -21.85 3.13
C LYS A 111 6.26 -23.36 3.31
N THR A 112 6.11 -23.85 4.55
CA THR A 112 6.12 -25.28 4.86
C THR A 112 4.93 -26.00 4.22
N ALA A 113 3.74 -25.42 4.29
CA ALA A 113 2.53 -25.92 3.64
C ALA A 113 2.70 -26.02 2.11
N PHE A 114 3.31 -25.01 1.49
CA PHE A 114 3.60 -25.02 0.07
C PHE A 114 4.59 -26.13 -0.29
N VAL A 115 5.72 -26.25 0.42
CA VAL A 115 6.73 -27.28 0.15
C VAL A 115 6.17 -28.69 0.33
N ALA A 116 5.39 -28.93 1.38
CA ALA A 116 4.75 -30.22 1.63
C ALA A 116 3.79 -30.59 0.48
N THR A 117 2.93 -29.66 0.08
CA THR A 117 1.95 -29.87 -1.00
C THR A 117 2.63 -30.08 -2.35
N PHE A 118 3.63 -29.24 -2.68
CA PHE A 118 4.38 -29.36 -3.91
C PHE A 118 5.13 -30.69 -3.98
N THR A 119 5.74 -31.13 -2.88
CA THR A 119 6.44 -32.43 -2.82
C THR A 119 5.48 -33.59 -3.00
N ALA A 120 4.31 -33.54 -2.37
CA ALA A 120 3.28 -34.58 -2.51
C ALA A 120 2.75 -34.67 -3.95
N TRP A 121 2.51 -33.53 -4.60
CA TRP A 121 2.13 -33.45 -6.00
C TRP A 121 3.25 -33.95 -6.93
N ALA A 122 4.48 -33.44 -6.77
CA ALA A 122 5.62 -33.76 -7.63
C ALA A 122 6.02 -35.24 -7.57
N ARG A 123 5.82 -35.89 -6.40
CA ARG A 123 6.06 -37.33 -6.22
C ARG A 123 4.86 -38.20 -6.59
N ASN A 124 3.77 -37.64 -7.12
CA ASN A 124 2.51 -38.34 -7.39
C ASN A 124 1.96 -39.11 -6.15
N ILE A 125 2.28 -38.66 -4.93
CA ILE A 125 1.74 -39.26 -3.70
C ILE A 125 0.24 -38.99 -3.63
N THR A 126 -0.16 -37.78 -4.00
CA THR A 126 -1.56 -37.42 -4.21
C THR A 126 -1.69 -36.41 -5.35
N ILE A 127 -2.76 -36.57 -6.11
CA ILE A 127 -3.16 -35.69 -7.21
C ILE A 127 -4.62 -35.20 -7.06
N SER A 128 -5.32 -35.69 -6.03
CA SER A 128 -6.65 -35.23 -5.69
C SER A 128 -6.56 -33.88 -5.00
N TRP A 129 -7.35 -32.91 -5.44
CA TRP A 129 -7.31 -31.56 -4.88
C TRP A 129 -7.62 -31.55 -3.38
N LYS A 130 -8.53 -32.42 -2.92
CA LYS A 130 -8.93 -32.51 -1.50
C LYS A 130 -7.76 -32.97 -0.64
N GLU A 131 -7.00 -33.93 -1.14
CA GLU A 131 -5.85 -34.49 -0.46
C GLU A 131 -4.66 -33.52 -0.48
N LEU A 132 -4.44 -32.78 -1.57
CA LEU A 132 -3.45 -31.70 -1.61
C LEU A 132 -3.78 -30.57 -0.62
N VAL A 133 -5.05 -30.19 -0.49
CA VAL A 133 -5.48 -29.21 0.53
C VAL A 133 -5.26 -29.76 1.94
N ALA A 134 -5.52 -31.05 2.18
CA ALA A 134 -5.24 -31.69 3.46
C ALA A 134 -3.73 -31.72 3.78
N VAL A 135 -2.88 -31.98 2.78
CA VAL A 135 -1.41 -31.90 2.93
C VAL A 135 -0.97 -30.47 3.24
N ALA A 136 -1.53 -29.46 2.56
CA ALA A 136 -1.25 -28.05 2.84
C ALA A 136 -1.65 -27.68 4.27
N ALA A 137 -2.86 -28.04 4.68
CA ALA A 137 -3.37 -27.78 6.03
C ALA A 137 -2.51 -28.49 7.09
N GLY A 138 -2.11 -29.74 6.85
CA GLY A 138 -1.21 -30.50 7.72
C GLY A 138 0.18 -29.87 7.83
N GLY A 139 0.78 -29.46 6.71
CA GLY A 139 2.08 -28.76 6.70
C GLY A 139 2.03 -27.41 7.41
N PHE A 140 0.96 -26.64 7.19
CA PHE A 140 0.74 -25.36 7.88
C PHE A 140 0.59 -25.56 9.39
N SER A 141 -0.39 -26.38 9.80
CA SER A 141 -0.71 -26.63 11.21
C SER A 141 0.44 -27.28 11.96
N GLY A 142 1.14 -28.23 11.33
CA GLY A 142 2.34 -28.85 11.88
C GLY A 142 3.39 -27.79 12.25
N TYR A 143 3.77 -26.92 11.31
CA TYR A 143 4.73 -25.86 11.62
C TYR A 143 4.18 -24.85 12.62
N TYR A 144 2.96 -24.35 12.40
CA TYR A 144 2.40 -23.23 13.15
C TYR A 144 2.15 -23.58 14.63
N PHE A 145 1.69 -24.80 14.93
CA PHE A 145 1.39 -25.22 16.31
C PHE A 145 2.52 -26.00 16.99
N VAL A 146 3.33 -26.75 16.25
CA VAL A 146 4.38 -27.59 16.87
C VAL A 146 5.69 -26.83 17.05
N THR A 147 6.05 -25.94 16.12
CA THR A 147 7.30 -25.19 16.25
C THR A 147 7.17 -24.08 17.29
N SER A 148 7.88 -24.22 18.41
CA SER A 148 7.94 -23.25 19.51
C SER A 148 9.00 -22.17 19.34
N ASP A 149 10.01 -22.43 18.49
CA ASP A 149 11.26 -21.65 18.46
C ASP A 149 11.11 -20.29 17.75
N THR A 150 9.95 -20.06 17.12
CA THR A 150 9.59 -18.79 16.48
C THR A 150 8.35 -18.23 17.17
N GLU A 151 8.50 -17.07 17.81
CA GLU A 151 7.36 -16.34 18.36
C GLU A 151 6.40 -15.89 17.26
N ASP A 152 5.09 -16.00 17.50
CA ASP A 152 4.09 -15.42 16.62
C ASP A 152 3.91 -13.94 16.94
N LEU A 153 4.78 -13.13 16.37
CA LEU A 153 4.68 -11.68 16.38
C LEU A 153 4.24 -11.19 15.01
N TYR A 154 3.19 -10.38 15.01
CA TYR A 154 2.71 -9.61 13.88
C TYR A 154 3.38 -8.24 13.90
N THR A 155 3.94 -7.86 12.75
CA THR A 155 4.42 -6.53 12.45
C THR A 155 3.46 -5.87 11.49
N PHE A 156 2.87 -4.76 11.91
CA PHE A 156 2.05 -3.89 11.07
C PHE A 156 2.83 -2.61 10.78
N ILE A 157 2.88 -2.20 9.52
CA ILE A 157 3.40 -0.89 9.13
C ILE A 157 2.31 -0.19 8.35
N LYS A 158 1.90 0.99 8.81
CA LYS A 158 0.89 1.84 8.17
C LYS A 158 1.49 3.18 7.83
N TYR A 159 1.15 3.67 6.65
CA TYR A 159 1.63 4.97 6.16
C TYR A 159 0.49 5.95 6.08
N TYR A 160 0.76 7.19 6.46
CA TYR A 160 -0.20 8.29 6.37
C TYR A 160 0.52 9.49 5.78
N TYR A 161 -0.20 10.32 5.04
CA TYR A 161 0.29 11.63 4.64
C TYR A 161 -0.60 12.73 5.20
N ARG A 162 -0.04 13.92 5.34
CA ARG A 162 -0.79 15.16 5.49
C ARG A 162 -0.09 16.26 4.73
N GLU A 163 -0.84 17.28 4.39
CA GLU A 163 -0.34 18.48 3.72
C GLU A 163 0.01 19.48 4.82
N VAL A 164 1.22 20.03 4.78
CA VAL A 164 1.70 21.07 5.69
C VAL A 164 1.62 22.45 5.05
N GLY A 165 1.46 22.50 3.73
CA GLY A 165 1.30 23.72 2.97
C GLY A 165 0.64 23.49 1.61
N PRO A 166 0.38 24.57 0.86
CA PRO A 166 -0.20 24.50 -0.47
C PRO A 166 0.74 23.85 -1.50
N GLY A 167 2.06 23.77 -1.25
CA GLY A 167 3.02 23.38 -2.27
C GLY A 167 3.11 24.41 -3.41
N LYS A 168 3.91 24.11 -4.42
CA LYS A 168 4.14 25.01 -5.56
C LYS A 168 4.63 24.27 -6.80
N PHE A 169 4.39 24.84 -7.97
CA PHE A 169 5.04 24.48 -9.21
C PHE A 169 6.41 25.15 -9.33
N ASP A 170 7.41 24.38 -9.76
CA ASP A 170 8.72 24.90 -10.14
C ASP A 170 8.70 25.53 -11.55
N MET A 171 9.83 26.10 -11.97
CA MET A 171 9.95 26.72 -13.29
C MET A 171 9.85 25.71 -14.45
N ASN A 172 10.01 24.41 -14.18
CA ASN A 172 9.88 23.35 -15.17
C ASN A 172 8.45 22.78 -15.21
N GLY A 173 7.54 23.33 -14.41
CA GLY A 173 6.15 22.89 -14.33
C GLY A 173 5.91 21.69 -13.44
N TYR A 174 6.89 21.20 -12.70
CA TYR A 174 6.70 20.10 -11.75
C TYR A 174 6.12 20.61 -10.44
N PHE A 175 5.09 19.92 -9.96
CA PHE A 175 4.53 20.19 -8.65
C PHE A 175 5.44 19.67 -7.54
N ILE A 176 5.79 20.54 -6.61
CA ILE A 176 6.53 20.27 -5.38
C ILE A 176 5.54 20.48 -4.23
N GLY A 177 5.09 19.37 -3.63
CA GLY A 177 4.19 19.44 -2.48
C GLY A 177 4.92 19.76 -1.19
N ASP A 178 4.15 20.20 -0.19
CA ASP A 178 4.62 20.33 1.19
C ASP A 178 3.89 19.27 2.03
N TYR A 179 4.49 18.09 2.16
CA TYR A 179 3.88 16.96 2.85
C TYR A 179 4.69 16.54 4.08
N GLU A 180 3.99 15.95 5.03
CA GLU A 180 4.60 15.04 5.98
C GLU A 180 4.05 13.64 5.76
N ILE A 181 4.94 12.66 5.82
CA ILE A 181 4.60 11.24 5.78
C ILE A 181 4.90 10.64 7.15
N LYS A 182 3.88 10.04 7.73
CA LYS A 182 3.94 9.32 9.01
C LYS A 182 3.94 7.83 8.76
N LYS A 183 4.96 7.15 9.25
CA LYS A 183 5.05 5.70 9.34
C LYS A 183 4.73 5.27 10.77
N GLY A 184 3.60 4.59 10.95
CA GLY A 184 3.28 3.89 12.19
C GLY A 184 3.74 2.44 12.11
N MET A 185 4.51 1.98 13.07
CA MET A 185 4.95 0.59 13.18
C MET A 185 4.42 -0.02 14.47
N ARG A 186 3.71 -1.15 14.35
CA ARG A 186 3.26 -1.95 15.49
C ARG A 186 3.89 -3.32 15.47
N VAL A 187 4.34 -3.79 16.63
CA VAL A 187 4.72 -5.18 16.85
C VAL A 187 3.86 -5.74 17.98
N THR A 188 3.05 -6.75 17.69
CA THR A 188 2.08 -7.32 18.64
C THR A 188 1.89 -8.82 18.42
N LYS A 189 1.38 -9.52 19.44
CA LYS A 189 0.94 -10.92 19.33
C LYS A 189 -0.45 -11.03 18.67
N ASN A 190 -1.19 -9.93 18.55
CA ASN A 190 -2.55 -9.93 18.03
C ASN A 190 -2.58 -9.72 16.51
N SER A 191 -3.32 -10.56 15.80
CA SER A 191 -3.46 -10.48 14.34
C SER A 191 -4.34 -9.33 13.83
N ASN A 192 -4.97 -8.56 14.72
CA ASN A 192 -5.90 -7.48 14.40
C ASN A 192 -5.34 -6.06 14.66
N ASP A 193 -4.01 -5.90 14.65
CA ASP A 193 -3.34 -4.59 14.85
C ASP A 193 -3.67 -3.91 16.19
N SER A 194 -3.88 -4.70 17.26
CA SER A 194 -4.19 -4.21 18.61
C SER A 194 -3.10 -4.57 19.62
N GLY A 195 -2.98 -3.78 20.70
CA GLY A 195 -1.98 -3.99 21.75
C GLY A 195 -0.53 -3.90 21.26
N GLY A 196 0.38 -4.50 22.04
CA GLY A 196 1.81 -4.58 21.71
C GLY A 196 2.57 -3.26 21.82
N SER A 197 3.74 -3.22 21.20
CA SER A 197 4.57 -2.01 21.08
C SER A 197 4.18 -1.26 19.80
N TYR A 198 4.09 0.06 19.90
CA TYR A 198 3.76 0.94 18.78
C TYR A 198 4.73 2.12 18.77
N ASP A 199 5.26 2.43 17.59
CA ASP A 199 6.19 3.53 17.36
C ASP A 199 5.81 4.29 16.07
N THR A 200 6.21 5.55 15.99
CA THR A 200 5.91 6.43 14.86
C THR A 200 7.11 7.23 14.43
N ASP A 201 7.34 7.29 13.12
CA ASP A 201 8.34 8.13 12.47
C ASP A 201 7.63 9.08 11.49
N ILE A 202 7.97 10.37 11.53
CA ILE A 202 7.36 11.41 10.69
C ILE A 202 8.47 12.13 9.95
N ARG A 203 8.32 12.27 8.62
CA ARG A 203 9.31 12.89 7.74
C ARG A 203 8.65 13.83 6.74
N GLU A 204 9.32 14.92 6.41
CA GLU A 204 8.88 15.85 5.37
C GLU A 204 9.17 15.30 3.97
N SER A 205 8.24 15.49 3.04
CA SER A 205 8.32 15.00 1.66
C SER A 205 7.77 16.02 0.68
N THR A 206 8.28 15.99 -0.54
CA THR A 206 7.73 16.75 -1.68
C THR A 206 6.73 15.95 -2.51
N ILE A 207 6.59 14.64 -2.23
CA ILE A 207 5.70 13.71 -2.92
C ILE A 207 4.92 12.83 -1.92
N ILE A 208 3.75 12.35 -2.32
CA ILE A 208 2.96 11.42 -1.51
C ILE A 208 3.42 9.99 -1.85
N ASP A 209 4.46 9.53 -1.16
CA ASP A 209 4.99 8.16 -1.22
C ASP A 209 5.33 7.68 0.20
N ALA A 210 5.23 6.37 0.45
CA ALA A 210 5.68 5.74 1.68
C ALA A 210 7.21 5.56 1.77
N PHE A 211 7.93 5.68 0.65
CA PHE A 211 9.34 5.28 0.54
C PHE A 211 10.30 6.36 -0.03
N PHE A 212 9.90 7.63 -0.02
CA PHE A 212 10.73 8.76 -0.45
C PHE A 212 11.99 8.95 0.42
#